data_AF-A0A8T5SRS0-F1
#
_entry.id   AF-A0A8T5SRS0-F1
#
_cell.length_a   1.000
_cell.length_b   1.000
_cell.length_c   1.000
_cell.angle_alpha   90.00
_cell.angle_beta   90.00
_cell.angle_gamma   90.00
#
_symmetry.space_group_name_H-M   'P 1'
#
loop_
_entity.id
_entity.type
_entity.pdbx_description
1 polymer ?
#
loop_
_entity_poly.entity_id
_entity_poly.type
_entity_poly.pdbx_seq_one_letter_code
_entity_poly.pdbx_strand_id
1 'polypeptide(L)'
;MQGIPNIDVAILGVPGLLIGLLFGYVLGGMTSLDFNYRIGLGVIISFFAGMITGLLFISEPLASFLPMDVKMFEWIFIILSYFGGYFLGAVSNWALLPDKPPKRHIIYEPDDDDDFDKEIEKAMGGDFNANNS
;
A
#
# COMPACT_ATOMS: atom_id res chain seq x y z
N MET A 1 -35.11 -7.43 11.22
CA MET A 1 -33.83 -7.89 10.63
C MET A 1 -32.95 -8.33 11.78
N GLN A 2 -32.84 -9.64 12.01
CA GLN A 2 -32.07 -10.18 13.14
C GLN A 2 -30.59 -10.14 12.73
N GLY A 3 -29.85 -9.16 13.24
CA GLY A 3 -28.44 -8.90 12.94
C GLY A 3 -27.48 -9.79 13.73
N ILE A 4 -27.83 -11.07 13.91
CA ILE A 4 -26.91 -12.04 14.50
C ILE A 4 -26.04 -12.55 13.35
N PRO A 5 -24.72 -12.29 13.35
CA PRO A 5 -23.84 -12.86 12.33
C PRO A 5 -23.92 -14.38 12.40
N ASN A 6 -24.18 -15.01 11.25
CA ASN A 6 -24.31 -16.45 11.16
C ASN A 6 -22.96 -17.12 11.47
N ILE A 7 -22.97 -18.39 11.87
CA ILE A 7 -21.74 -19.15 12.14
C ILE A 7 -20.76 -19.13 10.95
N ASP A 8 -21.32 -19.00 9.75
CA ASP A 8 -20.62 -18.84 8.47
C ASP A 8 -19.64 -17.66 8.48
N VAL A 9 -20.02 -16.53 9.11
CA VAL A 9 -19.14 -15.35 9.23
C VAL A 9 -17.92 -15.64 10.09
N ALA A 10 -18.06 -16.43 11.15
CA ALA A 10 -16.93 -16.81 11.99
C ALA A 10 -16.00 -17.79 11.26
N ILE A 11 -16.58 -18.77 10.55
CA ILE A 11 -15.82 -19.75 9.77
C ILE A 11 -14.99 -19.07 8.68
N LEU A 12 -15.55 -18.05 8.02
CA LEU A 12 -14.88 -17.30 6.95
C LEU A 12 -13.98 -16.19 7.50
N GLY A 13 -14.40 -15.54 8.58
CA GLY A 13 -13.75 -14.38 9.16
C GLY A 13 -12.48 -14.71 9.93
N VAL A 14 -12.46 -15.81 10.70
CA VAL A 14 -11.30 -16.20 11.53
C VAL A 14 -10.05 -16.48 10.68
N PRO A 15 -10.10 -17.29 9.60
CA PRO A 15 -8.96 -17.45 8.71
C PRO A 15 -8.49 -16.12 8.13
N GLY A 16 -9.41 -15.24 7.76
CA GLY A 16 -9.08 -13.91 7.27
C GLY A 16 -8.36 -13.04 8.29
N LEU A 17 -8.77 -13.10 9.55
CA LEU A 17 -8.10 -12.41 10.66
C LEU A 17 -6.68 -12.94 10.87
N LEU A 18 -6.49 -14.26 10.85
CA LEU A 18 -5.17 -14.88 11.02
C LEU A 18 -4.22 -14.56 9.86
N ILE A 19 -4.72 -14.64 8.62
CA ILE A 19 -3.95 -14.30 7.42
C ILE A 19 -3.61 -12.81 7.41
N GLY A 20 -4.59 -11.95 7.73
CA GLY A 20 -4.39 -10.53 7.90
C GLY A 20 -3.30 -10.24 8.93
N LEU A 21 -3.36 -10.89 10.09
CA LEU A 21 -2.36 -10.75 11.16
C LEU A 21 -0.96 -11.11 10.70
N LEU A 22 -0.81 -12.22 9.97
CA LEU A 22 0.48 -12.62 9.41
C LEU A 22 1.04 -11.54 8.46
N PHE A 23 0.23 -11.07 7.50
CA PHE A 23 0.66 -10.00 6.59
C PHE A 23 0.98 -8.70 7.31
N GLY A 24 0.16 -8.33 8.29
CA GLY A 24 0.38 -7.17 9.15
C GLY A 24 1.70 -7.27 9.88
N TYR A 25 1.96 -8.40 10.52
CA TYR A 25 3.20 -8.65 11.26
C TYR A 25 4.43 -8.54 10.35
N VAL A 26 4.38 -9.13 9.15
CA VAL A 26 5.48 -9.09 8.19
C VAL A 26 5.69 -7.67 7.68
N LEU A 27 4.66 -7.01 7.13
CA LEU A 27 4.79 -5.67 6.54
C LEU A 27 5.09 -4.59 7.58
N GLY A 28 4.53 -4.72 8.79
CA GLY A 28 4.83 -3.85 9.92
C GLY A 28 6.32 -3.87 10.27
N GLY A 29 6.95 -5.03 10.20
CA GLY A 29 8.37 -5.23 10.52
C GLY A 29 9.36 -4.81 9.43
N MET A 30 8.90 -4.48 8.22
CA MET A 30 9.79 -4.15 7.10
C MET A 30 10.32 -2.72 7.18
N THR A 31 11.57 -2.55 7.59
CA THR A 31 12.23 -1.23 7.62
C THR A 31 12.41 -0.62 6.23
N SER A 32 12.48 -1.40 5.16
CA SER A 32 12.68 -0.88 3.80
C SER A 32 11.47 -0.14 3.21
N LEU A 33 10.28 -0.27 3.81
CA LEU A 33 9.05 0.33 3.31
C LEU A 33 8.68 1.59 4.09
N ASP A 34 8.37 2.68 3.39
CA ASP A 34 7.79 3.86 4.01
C ASP A 34 6.39 3.59 4.58
N PHE A 35 5.99 4.41 5.56
CA PHE A 35 4.67 4.37 6.18
C PHE A 35 3.52 4.29 5.14
N ASN A 36 3.56 5.15 4.13
CA ASN A 36 2.51 5.22 3.10
C ASN A 36 2.41 3.92 2.30
N TYR A 37 3.54 3.28 1.99
CA TYR A 37 3.55 2.00 1.28
C TYR A 37 3.03 0.88 2.17
N ARG A 38 3.41 0.84 3.45
CA ARG A 38 2.88 -0.15 4.40
C ARG A 38 1.35 -0.05 4.52
N ILE A 39 0.81 1.16 4.69
CA ILE A 39 -0.65 1.34 4.79
C ILE A 39 -1.34 1.05 3.46
N GLY A 40 -0.81 1.56 2.34
CA GLY A 40 -1.39 1.36 1.01
C GLY A 40 -1.43 -0.12 0.61
N LEU A 41 -0.32 -0.84 0.79
CA LEU A 41 -0.26 -2.29 0.56
C LEU A 41 -1.20 -3.05 1.49
N GLY A 42 -1.28 -2.66 2.77
CA GLY A 42 -2.20 -3.24 3.73
C GLY A 42 -3.67 -3.15 3.28
N VAL A 43 -4.08 -1.97 2.79
CA VAL A 43 -5.44 -1.75 2.27
C VAL A 43 -5.72 -2.61 1.04
N ILE A 44 -4.80 -2.61 0.08
CA ILE A 44 -4.94 -3.38 -1.17
C ILE A 44 -5.00 -4.88 -0.85
N ILE A 45 -4.03 -5.39 -0.09
CA ILE A 45 -3.96 -6.82 0.26
C ILE A 45 -5.20 -7.25 1.05
N SER A 46 -5.63 -6.49 2.06
CA SER A 46 -6.80 -6.85 2.86
C SER A 46 -8.08 -6.88 2.04
N PHE A 47 -8.27 -5.91 1.15
CA PHE A 47 -9.42 -5.86 0.26
C PHE A 47 -9.43 -7.04 -0.73
N PHE A 48 -8.33 -7.24 -1.47
CA PHE A 48 -8.26 -8.33 -2.46
C PHE A 48 -8.26 -9.72 -1.81
N ALA A 49 -7.61 -9.90 -0.66
CA ALA A 49 -7.64 -11.17 0.05
C ALA A 49 -9.05 -11.52 0.54
N GLY A 50 -9.80 -10.54 1.07
CA GLY A 50 -11.20 -10.73 1.43
C GLY A 50 -12.08 -11.07 0.22
N MET A 51 -11.88 -10.38 -0.90
CA MET A 51 -12.59 -10.65 -2.16
C MET A 51 -12.30 -12.05 -2.70
N ILE A 52 -11.02 -12.43 -2.79
CA ILE A 52 -10.60 -13.76 -3.27
C ILE A 52 -11.19 -14.84 -2.37
N THR A 53 -11.14 -14.64 -1.05
CA THR A 53 -11.64 -15.63 -0.10
C THR A 53 -13.14 -15.82 -0.25
N GLY A 54 -13.93 -14.74 -0.26
CA GLY A 54 -15.37 -14.87 -0.48
C GLY A 54 -15.72 -15.51 -1.84
N LEU A 55 -14.95 -15.21 -2.90
CA LEU A 55 -15.14 -15.87 -4.21
C LEU A 55 -14.81 -17.37 -4.18
N LEU A 56 -13.75 -17.76 -3.48
CA LEU A 56 -13.38 -19.18 -3.33
C LEU A 56 -14.48 -19.98 -2.65
N PHE A 57 -15.17 -19.42 -1.67
CA PHE A 57 -16.25 -20.10 -0.95
C PHE A 57 -17.56 -20.17 -1.74
N ILE A 58 -17.74 -19.32 -2.75
CA ILE A 58 -18.87 -19.40 -3.69
C ILE A 58 -18.55 -20.29 -4.88
N SER A 59 -17.27 -20.56 -5.16
CA SER A 59 -16.87 -21.43 -6.25
C SER A 59 -17.30 -22.89 -5.98
N GLU A 60 -17.82 -23.54 -7.04
CA GLU A 60 -18.29 -24.94 -7.08
C GLU A 60 -17.43 -25.97 -6.30
N PRO A 61 -16.08 -25.93 -6.37
CA PRO A 61 -15.25 -26.92 -5.67
C PRO A 61 -15.33 -26.84 -4.15
N LEU A 62 -15.69 -25.69 -3.58
CA LEU A 62 -15.73 -25.48 -2.12
C LEU A 62 -17.17 -25.35 -1.61
N ALA A 63 -18.05 -24.76 -2.40
CA ALA A 63 -19.48 -24.62 -2.10
C ALA A 63 -20.19 -25.98 -1.93
N SER A 64 -19.69 -27.03 -2.60
CA SER A 64 -20.18 -28.40 -2.44
C SER A 64 -19.83 -29.04 -1.09
N PHE A 65 -18.74 -28.60 -0.44
CA PHE A 65 -18.33 -29.09 0.88
C PHE A 65 -18.96 -28.31 2.03
N LEU A 66 -19.20 -27.01 1.83
CA LEU A 66 -19.85 -26.14 2.81
C LEU A 66 -20.91 -25.30 2.07
N PRO A 67 -22.20 -25.70 2.14
CA PRO A 67 -23.29 -24.92 1.55
C PRO A 67 -23.50 -23.66 2.38
N MET A 68 -22.72 -22.62 2.10
CA MET A 68 -22.81 -21.30 2.72
C MET A 68 -23.47 -20.33 1.75
N ASP A 69 -24.50 -19.63 2.22
CA ASP A 69 -25.15 -18.54 1.49
C ASP A 69 -24.58 -17.20 1.98
N VAL A 70 -23.50 -16.75 1.35
CA VAL A 70 -22.79 -15.54 1.77
C VAL A 70 -23.52 -14.29 1.30
N LYS A 71 -24.16 -13.58 2.24
CA LYS A 71 -24.88 -12.34 1.96
C LYS A 71 -23.95 -11.15 1.86
N MET A 72 -24.38 -10.09 1.16
CA MET A 72 -23.60 -8.85 0.98
C MET A 72 -23.06 -8.26 2.30
N PHE A 73 -23.81 -8.37 3.40
CA PHE A 73 -23.35 -7.92 4.72
C PHE A 73 -22.19 -8.76 5.26
N GLU A 74 -22.19 -10.07 5.02
CA GLU A 74 -21.16 -11.00 5.49
C GLU A 74 -19.85 -10.81 4.73
N TRP A 75 -19.94 -10.47 3.44
CA TRP A 75 -18.78 -10.02 2.66
C TRP A 75 -18.02 -8.86 3.31
N ILE A 76 -18.76 -7.90 3.88
CA ILE A 76 -18.15 -6.77 4.58
C ILE A 76 -17.40 -7.26 5.82
N PHE A 77 -17.96 -8.18 6.62
CA PHE A 77 -17.26 -8.73 7.78
C PHE A 77 -16.04 -9.56 7.41
N ILE A 78 -16.11 -10.32 6.33
CA ILE A 78 -14.98 -11.09 5.82
C ILE A 78 -13.85 -10.12 5.47
N ILE A 79 -14.12 -9.09 4.67
CA ILE A 79 -13.10 -8.09 4.31
C ILE A 79 -12.57 -7.39 5.57
N LEU A 80 -13.45 -6.97 6.49
CA LEU A 80 -13.06 -6.32 7.73
C LEU A 80 -12.21 -7.22 8.63
N SER A 81 -12.36 -8.54 8.58
CA SER A 81 -11.52 -9.45 9.36
C SER A 81 -10.06 -9.42 8.89
N TYR A 82 -9.82 -9.33 7.58
CA TYR A 82 -8.48 -9.11 7.02
C TYR A 82 -7.89 -7.78 7.47
N PHE A 83 -8.68 -6.70 7.41
CA PHE A 83 -8.23 -5.39 7.88
C PHE A 83 -7.91 -5.39 9.38
N GLY A 84 -8.77 -5.99 10.20
CA GLY A 84 -8.56 -6.12 11.63
C GLY A 84 -7.31 -6.95 11.96
N GLY A 85 -7.14 -8.08 11.29
CA GLY A 85 -5.94 -8.90 11.36
C GLY A 85 -4.70 -8.11 10.99
N TYR A 86 -4.71 -7.47 9.81
CA TYR A 86 -3.60 -6.66 9.31
C TYR A 86 -3.20 -5.57 10.30
N PHE A 87 -4.17 -4.82 10.80
CA PHE A 87 -3.93 -3.76 11.77
C PHE A 87 -3.28 -4.29 13.05
N LEU A 88 -3.82 -5.37 13.63
CA LEU A 88 -3.26 -6.01 14.82
C LEU A 88 -1.83 -6.48 14.59
N GLY A 89 -1.59 -7.17 13.48
CA GLY A 89 -0.25 -7.65 13.10
C GLY A 89 0.73 -6.49 12.93
N ALA A 90 0.33 -5.46 12.18
CA ALA A 90 1.19 -4.32 11.89
C ALA A 90 1.56 -3.53 13.15
N VAL A 91 0.59 -3.23 14.01
CA VAL A 91 0.85 -2.55 15.28
C VAL A 91 1.76 -3.39 16.19
N SER A 92 1.58 -4.70 16.21
CA SER A 92 2.38 -5.59 17.08
C SER A 92 3.87 -5.63 16.72
N ASN A 93 4.22 -5.36 15.46
CA ASN A 93 5.59 -5.47 14.96
C ASN A 93 6.02 -4.22 14.18
N TRP A 94 5.55 -3.04 14.57
CA TRP A 94 5.79 -1.82 13.80
C TRP A 94 7.26 -1.38 13.89
N ALA A 95 8.02 -1.62 12.83
CA ALA A 95 9.43 -1.22 12.75
C ALA A 95 9.57 0.28 12.49
N LEU A 96 10.55 0.91 13.16
CA LEU A 96 10.91 2.31 12.94
C LEU A 96 11.31 2.53 11.48
N LEU A 97 10.91 3.67 10.93
CA LEU A 97 11.26 4.05 9.57
C LEU A 97 12.76 4.40 9.51
N PRO A 98 13.48 4.01 8.44
CA PRO A 98 14.85 4.42 8.24
C PRO A 98 14.89 5.94 8.06
N ASP A 99 15.93 6.56 8.62
CA ASP A 99 16.14 8.00 8.45
C ASP A 99 16.21 8.33 6.97
N LYS A 100 15.36 9.27 6.53
CA LYS A 100 15.40 9.74 5.15
C LYS A 100 16.79 10.35 4.91
N PRO A 101 17.49 9.96 3.83
CA PRO A 101 18.76 10.61 3.50
C PRO A 101 18.51 12.12 3.40
N PRO A 102 19.40 12.96 3.95
CA PRO A 102 19.23 14.40 3.91
C PRO A 102 19.00 14.80 2.45
N LYS A 103 17.91 15.54 2.19
CA LYS A 103 17.66 16.10 0.86
C LYS A 103 18.90 16.90 0.49
N ARG A 104 19.68 16.43 -0.47
CA ARG A 104 20.76 17.19 -1.07
C ARG A 104 20.11 18.33 -1.85
N HIS A 105 19.83 19.42 -1.17
CA HIS A 105 19.56 20.69 -1.83
C HIS A 105 20.91 21.15 -2.37
N ILE A 106 21.10 21.02 -3.68
CA ILE A 106 22.15 21.78 -4.35
C ILE A 106 21.65 23.22 -4.27
N ILE A 107 22.21 23.98 -3.33
CA ILE A 107 22.12 25.43 -3.33
C ILE A 107 23.07 25.84 -4.45
N TYR A 108 22.52 26.33 -5.55
CA TYR A 108 23.32 27.07 -6.51
C TYR A 108 23.63 28.40 -5.85
N GLU A 109 24.91 28.60 -5.49
CA GLU A 109 25.37 29.91 -5.04
C GLU A 109 25.40 30.82 -6.26
N PRO A 110 24.76 32.01 -6.22
CA PRO A 110 24.71 32.92 -7.36
C PRO A 110 26.07 33.48 -7.80
N ASP A 111 27.15 33.12 -7.09
CA ASP A 111 28.53 33.47 -7.43
C ASP A 111 29.15 32.52 -8.49
N ASP A 112 28.51 31.39 -8.80
CA ASP A 112 28.96 30.41 -9.82
C ASP A 112 28.17 30.52 -11.16
N ASP A 113 27.17 31.39 -11.25
CA ASP A 113 26.30 31.53 -12.45
C ASP A 113 27.05 32.16 -13.66
N ASP A 114 28.00 33.07 -13.42
CA ASP A 114 28.70 33.80 -14.49
C ASP A 114 29.63 32.90 -15.33
N ASP A 115 30.24 31.88 -14.71
CA ASP A 115 31.13 30.94 -15.41
C ASP A 115 30.34 29.77 -16.05
N PHE A 116 29.23 29.35 -15.43
CA PHE A 116 28.37 28.31 -15.98
C PHE A 116 27.60 28.78 -17.22
N ASP A 117 27.04 29.99 -17.20
CA ASP A 117 26.34 30.57 -18.36
C ASP A 117 27.29 30.77 -19.55
N LYS A 118 28.55 31.12 -19.27
CA LYS A 118 29.60 31.33 -20.27
C LYS A 118 30.11 30.03 -20.90
N GLU A 119 30.11 28.93 -20.14
CA GLU A 119 30.39 27.59 -20.68
C GLU A 119 29.23 27.05 -21.51
N ILE A 120 27.98 27.32 -21.12
CA ILE A 120 26.78 26.98 -21.91
C ILE A 120 26.76 27.76 -23.24
N GLU A 121 27.05 29.07 -23.21
CA GLU A 121 27.05 29.91 -24.42
C GLU A 121 28.14 29.49 -25.42
N LYS A 122 29.32 29.07 -24.92
CA LYS A 122 30.39 28.49 -25.76
C LYS A 122 30.03 27.11 -26.31
N ALA A 123 29.36 26.26 -25.52
CA ALA A 123 28.98 24.92 -25.95
C ALA A 123 27.82 24.92 -26.97
N MET A 124 26.94 25.92 -26.91
CA MET A 124 25.81 26.06 -27.83
C MET A 124 26.12 26.87 -29.10
N GLY A 125 27.38 27.28 -29.30
CA GLY A 125 27.82 27.93 -30.54
C GLY A 125 27.17 29.30 -30.75
N GLY A 126 27.35 30.20 -29.78
CA GLY A 126 26.80 31.55 -29.80
C GLY A 126 27.06 32.30 -31.11
N ASP A 127 25.99 32.49 -31.89
CA ASP A 127 25.85 33.56 -32.86
C ASP A 127 24.37 33.84 -33.13
N PHE A 128 23.68 34.45 -32.16
CA PHE A 128 22.44 35.19 -32.43
C PHE A 128 22.77 36.68 -32.49
N ASN A 129 23.31 37.08 -33.64
CA ASN A 129 23.33 38.45 -34.13
C ASN A 129 21.88 38.97 -34.19
N ALA A 130 21.38 39.56 -33.11
CA ALA A 130 20.18 40.39 -33.12
C ALA A 130 20.57 41.79 -33.63
N ASN A 131 20.85 41.86 -34.93
CA ASN A 131 20.96 43.11 -35.67
C ASN A 131 19.52 43.61 -35.93
N ASN A 132 19.07 44.62 -35.18
CA ASN A 132 17.88 45.39 -35.51
C ASN A 132 18.29 46.85 -35.79
N SER A 133 18.54 47.10 -37.07
CA SER A 133 18.32 48.38 -37.75
C SER A 133 16.83 48.60 -37.99
#